data_AF-A3BEH1-F1
#
_entry.id   AF-A3BEH1-F1
#
_cell.length_a   1.000
_cell.length_b   1.000
_cell.length_c   1.000
_cell.angle_alpha   90.00
_cell.angle_beta   90.00
_cell.angle_gamma   90.00
#
_symmetry.space_group_name_H-M   'P 1'
#
loop_
_entity.id
_entity.type
_entity.pdbx_description
1 polymer ?
#
loop_
_entity_poly.entity_id
_entity_poly.type
_entity_poly.pdbx_seq_one_letter_code
_entity_poly.pdbx_strand_id
1 'polypeptide(L)'
;MSFSSWNLTEATSAIHDITVNGYSATKSGGENDFPSRRLTVGGYEWEIRYYPKVFITHGDYRIAFRLVFLGPAGARGVNASFSCRLMDHRSTWTEARWRDASGNQHDCRAETVSRKFHLARESSDWVKLIKQDDLERSPAILACDSE
;
A
#
# COMPACT_ATOMS: atom_id res chain seq x y z
N MET A 1 -15.04 19.72 -17.38
CA MET A 1 -15.62 20.19 -16.09
C MET A 1 -14.46 20.49 -15.17
N SER A 2 -14.30 21.73 -14.70
CA SER A 2 -13.24 22.09 -13.76
C SER A 2 -13.75 21.91 -12.34
N PHE A 3 -13.12 21.04 -11.56
CA PHE A 3 -13.40 20.92 -10.13
C PHE A 3 -12.50 21.92 -9.40
N SER A 4 -13.07 22.93 -8.76
CA SER A 4 -12.33 23.77 -7.83
C SER A 4 -12.16 23.02 -6.51
N SER A 5 -10.92 22.73 -6.15
CA SER A 5 -10.55 22.16 -4.86
C SER A 5 -10.01 23.28 -3.97
N TRP A 6 -10.59 23.44 -2.78
CA TRP A 6 -10.11 24.35 -1.76
C TRP A 6 -9.38 23.53 -0.70
N ASN A 7 -8.07 23.77 -0.55
CA ASN A 7 -7.28 23.11 0.48
C ASN A 7 -7.17 24.03 1.70
N LEU A 8 -7.79 23.64 2.81
CA LEU A 8 -7.79 24.41 4.07
C LEU A 8 -6.44 24.32 4.79
N THR A 9 -5.62 23.34 4.43
CA THR A 9 -4.25 23.13 4.92
C THR A 9 -3.33 22.86 3.75
N GLU A 10 -2.11 23.39 3.79
CA GLU A 10 -1.07 23.08 2.80
C GLU A 10 -0.55 21.66 3.08
N ALA A 11 -1.23 20.66 2.52
CA ALA A 11 -0.78 19.27 2.56
C ALA A 11 0.00 18.97 1.28
N THR A 12 1.31 18.70 1.41
CA THR A 12 2.09 18.14 0.31
C THR A 12 1.76 16.65 0.17
N SER A 13 1.46 16.22 -1.06
CA SER A 13 1.20 14.81 -1.37
C SER A 13 2.01 14.38 -2.59
N ALA A 14 2.27 13.07 -2.68
CA ALA A 14 2.88 12.44 -3.83
C ALA A 14 2.19 11.10 -4.08
N ILE A 15 2.09 10.72 -5.35
CA ILE A 15 1.57 9.42 -5.78
C ILE A 15 2.74 8.64 -6.38
N HIS A 16 2.90 7.39 -5.95
CA HIS A 16 3.95 6.50 -6.42
C HIS A 16 3.35 5.18 -6.87
N ASP A 17 3.71 4.74 -8.08
CA ASP A 17 3.42 3.40 -8.54
C ASP A 17 4.46 2.43 -7.95
N ILE A 18 3.99 1.37 -7.30
CA ILE A 18 4.84 0.35 -6.66
C ILE A 18 4.60 -0.97 -7.38
N THR A 19 5.63 -1.46 -8.07
CA THR A 19 5.63 -2.78 -8.69
C THR A 19 6.35 -3.77 -7.79
N VAL A 20 5.66 -4.85 -7.40
CA VAL A 20 6.27 -5.96 -6.66
C VAL A 20 6.67 -7.05 -7.65
N ASN A 21 7.95 -7.07 -8.00
CA ASN A 21 8.51 -8.14 -8.82
C ASN A 21 8.78 -9.38 -7.98
N GLY A 22 8.59 -10.57 -8.56
CA GLY A 22 8.85 -11.83 -7.88
C GLY A 22 7.94 -12.08 -6.67
N TYR A 23 6.65 -11.73 -6.77
CA TYR A 23 5.67 -11.92 -5.70
C TYR A 23 5.70 -13.33 -5.09
N SER A 24 5.84 -14.37 -5.91
CA SER A 24 5.95 -15.76 -5.44
C SER A 24 7.13 -16.00 -4.50
N ALA A 25 8.25 -15.31 -4.73
CA ALA A 25 9.42 -15.39 -3.85
C ALA A 25 9.20 -14.58 -2.57
N THR A 26 8.71 -13.34 -2.67
CA THR A 26 8.49 -12.48 -1.50
C THR A 26 7.46 -13.09 -0.54
N LYS A 27 6.38 -13.70 -1.04
CA LYS A 27 5.36 -14.36 -0.21
C LYS A 27 5.85 -15.62 0.51
N SER A 28 6.88 -16.29 0.00
CA SER A 28 7.47 -17.46 0.65
C SER A 28 8.34 -17.11 1.86
N GLY A 29 8.78 -15.85 1.95
CA GLY A 29 9.68 -15.35 3.00
C GLY A 29 9.07 -15.17 4.38
N GLY A 30 7.82 -15.59 4.60
CA GLY A 30 7.10 -15.42 5.88
C GLY A 30 6.52 -14.02 6.05
N GLU A 31 6.53 -13.52 7.29
CA GLU A 31 5.98 -12.19 7.66
C GLU A 31 7.00 -11.04 7.55
N ASN A 32 8.13 -11.30 6.88
CA ASN A 32 9.15 -10.29 6.64
C ASN A 32 8.64 -9.19 5.71
N ASP A 33 9.12 -7.97 5.95
CA ASP A 33 8.79 -6.81 5.13
C ASP A 33 9.90 -6.47 4.12
N PHE A 34 9.51 -5.73 3.09
CA PHE A 34 10.41 -5.23 2.05
C PHE A 34 10.30 -3.70 1.99
N PRO A 35 11.39 -2.96 2.25
CA PRO A 35 11.39 -1.50 2.14
C PRO A 35 11.39 -1.02 0.69
N SER A 36 10.67 0.07 0.43
CA SER A 36 10.85 0.86 -0.79
C SER A 36 12.16 1.67 -0.75
N ARG A 37 12.49 2.32 -1.86
CA ARG A 37 13.40 3.47 -1.83
C ARG A 37 12.84 4.55 -0.88
N ARG A 38 13.73 5.34 -0.27
CA ARG A 38 13.35 6.54 0.48
C ARG A 38 12.64 7.57 -0.40
N LEU A 39 11.58 8.13 0.15
CA LEU A 39 10.71 9.12 -0.48
C LEU A 39 10.82 10.44 0.27
N THR A 40 10.86 11.56 -0.45
CA THR A 40 10.85 12.89 0.18
C THR A 40 9.53 13.58 -0.15
N VAL A 41 8.69 13.78 0.87
CA VAL A 41 7.36 14.40 0.72
C VAL A 41 7.15 15.36 1.88
N GLY A 42 6.73 16.60 1.58
CA GLY A 42 6.52 17.65 2.58
C GLY A 42 7.77 18.05 3.36
N GLY A 43 8.96 17.87 2.77
CA GLY A 43 10.25 18.14 3.43
C GLY A 43 10.73 17.04 4.39
N TYR A 44 10.03 15.91 4.44
CA TYR A 44 10.39 14.78 5.30
C TYR A 44 10.76 13.54 4.48
N GLU A 45 11.65 12.71 5.04
CA GLU A 45 11.98 11.41 4.49
C GLU A 45 11.04 10.32 5.03
N TRP A 46 10.59 9.47 4.11
CA TRP A 46 9.67 8.37 4.36
C TRP A 46 10.13 7.10 3.66
N GLU A 47 9.59 5.98 4.08
CA GLU A 47 9.75 4.69 3.43
C GLU A 47 8.45 3.91 3.49
N ILE A 48 8.10 3.24 2.40
CA ILE A 48 6.94 2.36 2.36
C ILE A 48 7.42 0.93 2.60
N ARG A 49 6.82 0.26 3.57
CA ARG A 49 7.15 -1.12 3.95
C ARG A 49 6.07 -2.04 3.42
N TYR A 50 6.43 -2.91 2.49
CA TYR A 50 5.56 -3.92 1.91
C TYR A 50 5.61 -5.22 2.72
N TYR A 51 4.44 -5.73 3.10
CA TYR A 51 4.27 -7.02 3.77
C TYR A 51 3.48 -7.95 2.83
N PRO A 52 4.12 -8.97 2.23
CA PRO A 52 3.43 -9.90 1.34
C PRO A 52 2.46 -10.81 2.08
N LYS A 53 2.65 -10.96 3.40
CA LYS A 53 1.85 -11.84 4.25
C LYS A 53 1.78 -11.29 5.67
N VAL A 54 0.59 -10.88 6.08
CA VAL A 54 0.28 -10.50 7.47
C VAL A 54 -0.85 -11.37 7.98
N PHE A 55 -0.62 -12.06 9.10
CA PHE A 55 -1.67 -12.80 9.79
C PHE A 55 -2.67 -11.85 10.47
N ILE A 56 -3.94 -11.95 10.11
CA ILE A 56 -5.02 -11.20 10.75
C ILE A 56 -5.75 -12.10 11.76
N THR A 57 -6.31 -13.20 11.26
CA THR A 57 -6.98 -14.25 12.03
C THR A 57 -6.88 -15.57 11.27
N HIS A 58 -7.34 -16.68 11.85
CA HIS A 58 -7.28 -18.03 11.26
C HIS A 58 -7.64 -18.06 9.76
N GLY A 59 -6.64 -18.27 8.91
CA GLY A 59 -6.81 -18.35 7.46
C GLY A 59 -6.97 -17.00 6.72
N ASP A 60 -6.98 -15.86 7.42
CA ASP A 60 -6.99 -14.53 6.81
C ASP A 60 -5.56 -13.96 6.82
N TYR A 61 -4.83 -14.24 5.74
CA TYR A 61 -3.56 -13.60 5.43
C TYR A 61 -3.77 -12.48 4.42
N ARG A 62 -3.25 -11.30 4.73
CA ARG A 62 -3.40 -10.12 3.88
C ARG A 62 -2.08 -9.57 3.41
N ILE A 63 -2.13 -8.98 2.23
CA ILE A 63 -1.09 -8.11 1.73
C ILE A 63 -1.29 -6.73 2.33
N ALA A 64 -0.24 -6.19 2.93
CA ALA A 64 -0.34 -4.93 3.65
C ALA A 64 0.87 -4.03 3.40
N PHE A 65 0.67 -2.75 3.64
CA PHE A 65 1.71 -1.73 3.56
C PHE A 65 1.70 -0.89 4.84
N ARG A 66 2.87 -0.33 5.19
CA ARG A 66 3.00 0.71 6.21
C ARG A 66 3.81 1.87 5.68
N LEU A 67 3.50 3.07 6.15
CA LEU A 67 4.34 4.24 5.99
C LEU A 67 5.27 4.35 7.20
N VAL A 68 6.58 4.45 6.97
CA VAL A 68 7.59 4.65 8.01
C VAL A 68 8.19 6.03 7.88
N PHE A 69 8.23 6.76 8.99
CA PHE A 69 8.87 8.06 9.08
C PHE A 69 10.37 7.89 9.30
N LEU A 70 11.22 8.53 8.49
CA LEU A 70 12.68 8.43 8.61
C LEU A 70 13.35 9.72 9.11
N GLY A 71 12.65 10.84 9.10
CA GLY A 71 13.20 12.13 9.51
C GLY A 71 13.40 12.29 11.02
N PRO A 72 14.18 13.28 11.45
CA PRO A 72 14.20 13.69 12.84
C PRO A 72 12.82 14.27 13.19
N ALA A 73 12.14 13.68 14.16
CA ALA A 73 10.88 14.23 14.62
C ALA A 73 11.15 15.46 15.48
N GLY A 74 10.72 16.63 15.00
CA GLY A 74 10.64 17.83 15.85
C GLY A 74 9.55 17.67 16.92
N ALA A 75 9.61 18.49 17.97
CA ALA A 75 8.69 18.41 19.12
C ALA A 75 7.19 18.45 18.76
N ARG A 76 6.83 19.02 17.60
CA ARG A 76 5.43 19.12 17.14
C ARG A 76 4.89 17.84 16.48
N GLY A 77 5.76 16.91 16.09
CA GLY A 77 5.43 15.73 15.29
C GLY A 77 4.96 16.08 13.87
N VAL A 78 4.78 15.05 13.04
CA VAL A 78 4.37 15.17 11.63
C VAL A 78 3.08 14.39 11.41
N ASN A 79 2.05 15.02 10.87
CA ASN A 79 0.84 14.30 10.46
C ASN A 79 0.99 13.85 9.02
N ALA A 80 0.72 12.58 8.75
CA ALA A 80 0.67 12.06 7.38
C ALA A 80 -0.49 11.09 7.21
N SER A 81 -1.03 11.09 5.99
CA SER A 81 -2.00 10.10 5.53
C SER A 81 -1.37 9.27 4.43
N PHE A 82 -1.59 7.97 4.47
CA PHE A 82 -1.07 7.03 3.51
C PHE A 82 -2.22 6.19 2.96
N SER A 83 -2.35 6.18 1.64
CA SER A 83 -3.38 5.44 0.93
C SER A 83 -2.72 4.49 -0.06
N CYS A 84 -3.22 3.27 -0.15
CA CYS A 84 -2.83 2.31 -1.18
C CYS A 84 -4.06 1.77 -1.88
N ARG A 85 -3.93 1.59 -3.19
CA ARG A 85 -4.88 0.89 -4.04
C ARG A 85 -4.14 -0.12 -4.91
N LEU A 86 -4.79 -1.25 -5.18
CA LEU A 86 -4.25 -2.23 -6.12
C LEU A 86 -4.75 -1.86 -7.52
N MET A 87 -3.83 -1.76 -8.48
CA MET A 87 -4.13 -1.39 -9.86
C MET A 87 -4.16 -2.63 -10.76
N ASP A 88 -4.97 -2.59 -11.82
CA ASP A 88 -4.98 -3.60 -12.86
C ASP A 88 -3.64 -3.55 -13.63
N HIS A 89 -2.99 -4.69 -13.85
CA HIS A 89 -1.75 -4.76 -14.63
C HIS A 89 -1.94 -4.29 -16.08
N ARG A 90 -3.17 -4.39 -16.61
CA ARG A 90 -3.52 -3.96 -17.98
C ARG A 90 -3.77 -2.46 -18.08
N SER A 91 -3.98 -1.79 -16.95
CA SER A 91 -4.32 -0.37 -16.89
C SER A 91 -3.92 0.22 -15.55
N THR A 92 -2.92 1.09 -15.56
CA THR A 92 -2.53 1.91 -14.39
C THR A 92 -3.59 2.95 -14.01
N TRP A 93 -4.68 3.05 -14.77
CA TRP A 93 -5.80 3.96 -14.52
C TRP A 93 -7.02 3.25 -13.91
N THR A 94 -6.98 1.93 -13.77
CA THR A 94 -8.11 1.14 -13.31
C THR A 94 -7.73 0.34 -12.07
N GLU A 95 -8.57 0.42 -11.04
CA GLU A 95 -8.39 -0.40 -9.84
C GLU A 95 -8.56 -1.87 -10.21
N ALA A 96 -7.73 -2.72 -9.62
CA ALA A 96 -7.83 -4.16 -9.80
C ALA A 96 -9.18 -4.65 -9.29
N ARG A 97 -9.67 -5.72 -9.92
CA ARG A 97 -10.85 -6.45 -9.49
C ARG A 97 -10.45 -7.85 -9.06
N TRP A 98 -11.15 -8.36 -8.08
CA TRP A 98 -11.04 -9.75 -7.67
C TRP A 98 -12.43 -10.37 -7.61
N ARG A 99 -12.47 -11.70 -7.60
CA ARG A 99 -13.71 -12.45 -7.42
C ARG A 99 -13.61 -13.25 -6.14
N ASP A 100 -14.66 -13.18 -5.33
CA ASP A 100 -14.76 -14.03 -4.14
C ASP A 100 -15.02 -15.50 -4.52
N ALA A 101 -15.00 -16.38 -3.53
CA ALA A 101 -15.26 -17.82 -3.72
C ALA A 101 -16.65 -18.11 -4.33
N SER A 102 -17.59 -17.18 -4.20
CA SER A 102 -18.95 -17.25 -4.77
C SER A 102 -19.02 -16.73 -6.20
N GLY A 103 -17.90 -16.19 -6.74
CA GLY A 103 -17.80 -15.63 -8.08
C GLY A 103 -18.23 -14.17 -8.21
N ASN A 104 -18.59 -13.51 -7.10
CA ASN A 104 -18.97 -12.09 -7.12
C ASN A 104 -17.73 -11.23 -7.30
N GLN A 105 -17.86 -10.18 -8.11
CA GLN A 105 -16.77 -9.25 -8.38
C GLN A 105 -16.71 -8.15 -7.33
N HIS A 106 -15.50 -7.84 -6.88
CA HIS A 106 -15.20 -6.78 -5.93
C HIS A 106 -14.09 -5.88 -6.47
N ASP A 107 -14.22 -4.57 -6.27
CA ASP A 107 -13.17 -3.60 -6.61
C ASP A 107 -12.15 -3.52 -5.45
N CYS A 108 -10.86 -3.44 -5.79
CA CYS A 108 -9.79 -3.20 -4.82
C CYS A 108 -9.73 -1.73 -4.45
N ARG A 109 -10.71 -1.26 -3.66
CA ARG A 109 -10.77 0.13 -3.22
C ARG A 109 -9.52 0.53 -2.46
N ALA A 110 -9.17 1.81 -2.58
CA ALA A 110 -8.10 2.39 -1.80
C ALA A 110 -8.38 2.29 -0.30
N GLU A 111 -7.40 1.78 0.46
CA GLU A 111 -7.42 1.75 1.91
C GLU A 111 -6.49 2.84 2.44
N THR A 112 -6.91 3.54 3.49
CA THR A 112 -6.20 4.73 3.98
C THR A 112 -6.01 4.70 5.48
N VAL A 113 -4.81 5.05 5.93
CA VAL A 113 -4.49 5.29 7.35
C VAL A 113 -3.93 6.70 7.53
N SER A 114 -4.18 7.29 8.68
CA SER A 114 -3.63 8.58 9.07
C SER A 114 -2.98 8.45 10.43
N ARG A 115 -1.76 8.98 10.58
CA ARG A 115 -1.02 8.91 11.83
C ARG A 115 -0.19 10.17 12.05
N LYS A 116 -0.01 10.51 13.32
CA LYS A 116 0.98 11.49 13.78
C LYS A 116 2.24 10.76 14.21
N PHE A 117 3.37 11.18 13.64
CA PHE A 117 4.69 10.60 13.87
C PHE A 117 5.51 11.53 14.80
N HIS A 118 6.10 10.95 15.83
CA HIS A 118 6.85 11.63 16.88
C HIS A 118 8.29 11.17 16.98
N LEU A 119 8.66 10.05 16.36
CA LEU A 119 10.02 9.49 16.42
C LEU A 119 10.43 8.92 15.06
N ALA A 120 11.73 8.95 14.79
CA ALA A 120 12.29 8.27 13.63
C ALA A 120 12.01 6.77 13.72
N ARG A 121 11.70 6.15 12.57
CA ARG A 121 11.34 4.75 12.38
C ARG A 121 9.99 4.34 12.97
N GLU A 122 9.17 5.28 13.43
CA GLU A 122 7.75 5.00 13.69
C GLU A 122 7.03 4.64 12.40
N SER A 123 6.14 3.64 12.50
CA SER A 123 5.30 3.19 11.39
C SER A 123 3.84 3.57 11.61
N SER A 124 3.11 3.78 10.51
CA SER A 124 1.65 3.77 10.51
C SER A 124 1.09 2.42 10.94
N ASP A 125 -0.23 2.37 11.16
CA ASP A 125 -0.95 1.11 11.14
C ASP A 125 -0.90 0.48 9.73
N TRP A 126 -1.25 -0.80 9.62
CA TRP A 126 -1.30 -1.49 8.34
C TRP A 126 -2.43 -0.97 7.46
N VAL A 127 -2.07 -0.57 6.23
CA VAL A 127 -3.00 -0.49 5.11
C VAL A 127 -3.13 -1.90 4.53
N LYS A 128 -4.27 -2.56 4.74
CA LYS A 128 -4.52 -3.95 4.33
C LYS A 128 -5.28 -3.96 3.02
N LEU A 129 -4.64 -4.31 1.91
CA LEU A 129 -5.25 -4.20 0.58
C LEU A 129 -6.22 -5.34 0.27
N ILE A 130 -5.72 -6.57 0.23
CA ILE A 130 -6.45 -7.73 -0.26
C ILE A 130 -5.96 -8.99 0.46
N LYS A 131 -6.84 -10.00 0.57
CA LYS A 131 -6.42 -11.32 1.04
C LYS A 131 -5.50 -11.95 0.02
N GLN A 132 -4.54 -12.74 0.50
CA GLN A 132 -3.60 -13.44 -0.35
C GLN A 132 -4.32 -14.38 -1.34
N ASP A 133 -5.25 -15.19 -0.84
CA ASP A 133 -6.02 -16.12 -1.69
C ASP A 133 -6.85 -15.40 -2.77
N ASP A 134 -7.36 -14.20 -2.46
CA ASP A 134 -8.14 -13.40 -3.40
C ASP A 134 -7.22 -12.74 -4.45
N LEU A 135 -6.02 -12.29 -4.06
CA LEU A 135 -5.03 -11.80 -5.02
C LEU A 135 -4.59 -12.92 -5.97
N GLU A 136 -4.34 -14.13 -5.46
CA GLU A 136 -3.90 -15.26 -6.27
C GLU A 136 -4.96 -15.73 -7.27
N ARG A 137 -6.23 -15.38 -7.04
CA ARG A 137 -7.34 -15.56 -7.99
C ARG A 137 -7.58 -14.35 -8.90
N SER A 138 -6.95 -13.22 -8.60
CA SER A 138 -7.11 -11.97 -9.36
C SER A 138 -6.19 -11.97 -10.59
N PRO A 139 -6.64 -11.40 -11.72
CA PRO A 139 -5.76 -11.17 -12.86
C PRO A 139 -4.64 -10.16 -12.56
N ALA A 140 -4.60 -9.51 -11.38
CA ALA A 140 -3.58 -8.54 -11.02
C ALA A 140 -2.16 -9.13 -10.95
N ILE A 141 -2.00 -10.44 -10.75
CA ILE A 141 -0.69 -11.11 -10.84
C ILE A 141 -0.42 -11.47 -12.30
N LEU A 142 0.66 -10.91 -12.86
CA LEU A 142 1.25 -11.43 -14.09
C LEU A 142 1.95 -12.76 -13.76
N ALA A 143 1.46 -13.86 -14.34
CA ALA A 143 2.25 -15.09 -14.38
C ALA A 143 3.50 -14.83 -15.25
N CYS A 144 4.67 -15.32 -14.81
CA CYS A 144 5.93 -15.14 -15.55
C CYS A 144 5.93 -15.77 -16.96
N ASP A 145 4.87 -16.48 -17.36
CA ASP A 145 4.84 -17.31 -18.57
C ASP A 145 4.11 -16.63 -19.74
N SER A 146 4.21 -15.30 -19.88
CA SER A 146 3.59 -14.57 -21.00
C SER A 146 4.60 -13.67 -21.70
N GLU A 147 5.62 -14.28 -22.30
CA GLU A 147 6.37 -13.72 -23.45
C GLU A 147 6.08 -14.55 -24.70
#